data_AF-A0AAU3UZH5-F1
#
_entry.id   AF-A0AAU3UZH5-F1
#
_cell.length_a   1.000
_cell.length_b   1.000
_cell.length_c   1.000
_cell.angle_alpha   90.00
_cell.angle_beta   90.00
_cell.angle_gamma   90.00
#
_symmetry.space_group_name_H-M   'P 1'
#
loop_
_entity.id
_entity.type
_entity.pdbx_description
1 polymer ?
#
loop_
_entity_poly.entity_id
_entity_poly.type
_entity_poly.pdbx_seq_one_letter_code
_entity_poly.pdbx_strand_id
1 'polypeptide(L)'
;MLVDHQRADSRQAQRPRVVVDAHPYEVVDKFESDTLRGEFGCGTVTVVGELDAAWRSVRDMLGTAAQDYSAAVAAVPASAARGVSETVARSVETDAANVPALRAAFSDVIATTATSSTYVRGRALIDEVDYSALPRATGTSSWGTNPTFEAIQRLQRFDRPGTIATPEQVNAAIAAGGQQLFRGFEEDRYLEDFITGPVRPGIGPMGTGTYATPLEEVALHYTDPTHTHDLATRHARLLRMALRPDANTITLRALESDRTRTLAQLDHELRAVRYIINPTNEQTAHYYSLLDKQLVLADIGQYGALHHWDAIDGSDTFSNKEWVVLNPTALLIQR
;
A
#
# COMPACT_ATOMS: atom_id res chain seq x y z
N MET A 1 -62.69 33.27 26.89
CA MET A 1 -61.22 33.46 26.99
C MET A 1 -60.73 32.45 28.04
N LEU A 2 -59.61 31.76 27.80
CA LEU A 2 -59.17 30.45 28.34
C LEU A 2 -59.85 29.24 27.64
N VAL A 3 -59.18 28.37 26.87
CA VAL A 3 -57.93 27.55 26.97
C VAL A 3 -58.16 26.22 27.72
N ASP A 4 -58.08 25.09 26.99
CA ASP A 4 -57.22 23.90 27.22
C ASP A 4 -57.74 22.71 26.38
N HIS A 5 -57.03 22.22 25.36
CA HIS A 5 -55.90 21.25 25.36
C HIS A 5 -56.25 19.81 25.76
N GLN A 6 -56.31 18.93 24.76
CA GLN A 6 -55.62 17.64 24.77
C GLN A 6 -55.29 17.22 23.32
N ARG A 7 -53.99 17.24 22.97
CA ARG A 7 -53.41 16.62 21.77
C ARG A 7 -52.40 15.58 22.27
N ALA A 8 -52.57 14.34 21.85
CA ALA A 8 -51.64 13.25 22.09
C ALA A 8 -50.42 13.39 21.17
N ASP A 9 -49.22 13.28 21.75
CA ASP A 9 -47.94 13.35 21.04
C ASP A 9 -47.30 11.94 21.11
N SER A 10 -47.29 11.23 19.99
CA SER A 10 -46.60 9.95 19.82
C SER A 10 -45.30 10.19 19.05
N ARG A 11 -44.19 10.43 19.75
CA ARG A 11 -42.85 10.47 19.14
C ARG A 11 -42.14 9.14 19.37
N GLN A 12 -42.09 8.33 18.33
CA GLN A 12 -41.28 7.12 18.27
C GLN A 12 -39.84 7.53 17.95
N ALA A 13 -38.92 7.36 18.90
CA ALA A 13 -37.51 7.68 18.72
C ALA A 13 -36.87 6.73 17.70
N GLN A 14 -36.38 7.27 16.58
CA GLN A 14 -35.59 6.52 15.61
C GLN A 14 -34.24 6.15 16.23
N ARG A 15 -33.94 4.85 16.26
CA ARG A 15 -32.63 4.34 16.68
C ARG A 15 -31.60 4.56 15.56
N PRO A 16 -30.34 4.90 15.90
CA PRO A 16 -29.27 5.03 14.93
C PRO A 16 -29.03 3.68 14.22
N ARG A 17 -28.87 3.72 12.90
CA ARG A 17 -28.49 2.58 12.05
C ARG A 17 -27.04 2.75 11.63
N VAL A 18 -26.24 1.70 11.77
CA VAL A 18 -24.86 1.63 11.29
C VAL A 18 -24.83 0.58 10.18
N VAL A 19 -24.37 0.99 8.99
CA VAL A 19 -24.25 0.12 7.81
C VAL A 19 -22.78 -0.24 7.66
N VAL A 20 -22.47 -1.53 7.53
CA VAL A 20 -21.11 -2.04 7.30
C VAL A 20 -21.13 -2.85 6.01
N ASP A 21 -20.30 -2.45 5.04
CA ASP A 21 -20.07 -3.18 3.79
C ASP A 21 -19.06 -4.31 4.05
N ALA A 22 -19.43 -5.55 3.74
CA ALA A 22 -18.55 -6.72 3.86
C ALA A 22 -18.78 -7.68 2.68
N HIS A 23 -17.72 -8.30 2.18
CA HIS A 23 -17.78 -9.23 1.05
C HIS A 23 -18.55 -10.53 1.40
N PRO A 24 -19.38 -11.07 0.47
CA PRO A 24 -20.45 -12.01 0.81
C PRO A 24 -20.05 -13.46 1.10
N TYR A 25 -18.76 -13.82 1.07
CA TYR A 25 -18.34 -15.23 1.11
C TYR A 25 -17.85 -15.77 2.48
N GLU A 26 -17.83 -14.97 3.55
CA GLU A 26 -17.37 -15.43 4.89
C GLU A 26 -18.41 -15.33 6.02
N VAL A 27 -19.60 -14.78 5.79
CA VAL A 27 -20.49 -14.33 6.89
C VAL A 27 -21.67 -15.27 7.20
N VAL A 28 -21.85 -16.36 6.45
CA VAL A 28 -23.12 -17.13 6.50
C VAL A 28 -23.24 -18.06 7.71
N ASP A 29 -22.14 -18.50 8.35
CA ASP A 29 -22.21 -19.54 9.40
C ASP A 29 -22.15 -19.04 10.87
N LYS A 30 -21.99 -17.74 11.14
CA LYS A 30 -21.67 -17.25 12.50
C LYS A 30 -22.69 -16.31 13.17
N PHE A 31 -23.83 -16.00 12.55
CA PHE A 31 -24.80 -15.04 13.08
C PHE A 31 -26.01 -15.63 13.84
N GLU A 32 -26.04 -16.94 14.10
CA GLU A 32 -27.18 -17.61 14.76
C GLU A 32 -27.07 -17.83 16.28
N SER A 33 -26.11 -17.21 16.99
CA SER A 33 -26.10 -17.24 18.46
C SER A 33 -26.24 -15.86 19.12
N ASP A 34 -27.45 -15.65 19.63
CA ASP A 34 -27.93 -14.69 20.64
C ASP A 34 -27.69 -13.17 20.47
N THR A 35 -28.83 -12.46 20.57
CA THR A 35 -29.04 -11.03 20.88
C THR A 35 -29.03 -9.98 19.77
N LEU A 36 -28.79 -10.32 18.50
CA LEU A 36 -28.87 -9.33 17.40
C LEU A 36 -29.74 -9.83 16.24
N ARG A 37 -30.73 -9.03 15.83
CA ARG A 37 -31.51 -9.24 14.59
C ARG A 37 -30.79 -8.52 13.44
N GLY A 38 -30.34 -9.28 12.44
CA GLY A 38 -29.83 -8.75 11.17
C GLY A 38 -30.84 -8.90 10.05
N GLU A 39 -30.89 -7.94 9.13
CA GLU A 39 -31.53 -8.08 7.81
C GLU A 39 -30.44 -8.30 6.77
N PHE A 40 -30.57 -9.38 5.99
CA PHE A 40 -29.60 -9.72 4.95
C PHE A 40 -30.06 -9.14 3.60
N GLY A 41 -29.27 -8.21 3.07
CA GLY A 41 -29.39 -7.70 1.69
C GLY A 41 -28.15 -8.08 0.88
N CYS A 42 -28.26 -8.06 -0.45
CA CYS A 42 -27.17 -8.40 -1.37
C CYS A 42 -25.94 -7.49 -1.12
N GLY A 43 -24.91 -8.01 -0.44
CA GLY A 43 -23.62 -7.35 -0.21
C GLY A 43 -23.46 -6.53 1.08
N THR A 44 -24.48 -6.46 1.95
CA THR A 44 -24.43 -5.63 3.18
C THR A 44 -25.03 -6.36 4.37
N VAL A 45 -24.34 -6.32 5.51
CA VAL A 45 -24.86 -6.80 6.80
C VAL A 45 -25.18 -5.59 7.66
N THR A 46 -26.47 -5.38 7.94
CA THR A 46 -26.92 -4.30 8.83
C THR A 46 -27.07 -4.83 10.24
N VAL A 47 -26.25 -4.34 11.17
CA VAL A 47 -26.34 -4.68 12.60
C VAL A 47 -27.09 -3.58 13.33
N VAL A 48 -28.22 -3.91 13.95
CA VAL A 48 -29.04 -2.96 14.73
C VAL A 48 -28.76 -3.17 16.22
N GLY A 49 -28.00 -2.27 16.84
CA GLY A 49 -27.63 -2.35 18.26
C GLY A 49 -26.87 -1.11 18.77
N GLU A 50 -26.47 -1.10 20.04
CA GLU A 50 -25.59 -0.05 20.58
C GLU A 50 -24.20 -0.13 19.92
N LEU A 51 -23.63 1.01 19.54
CA LEU A 51 -22.37 1.12 18.81
C LEU A 51 -21.23 0.36 19.48
N ASP A 52 -21.18 0.35 20.81
CA ASP A 52 -20.16 -0.37 21.59
C ASP A 52 -20.33 -1.89 21.55
N ALA A 53 -21.54 -2.40 21.31
CA ALA A 53 -21.78 -3.83 21.11
C ALA A 53 -21.37 -4.26 19.70
N ALA A 54 -21.61 -3.41 18.69
CA ALA A 54 -21.17 -3.66 17.33
C ALA A 54 -19.63 -3.70 17.24
N TRP A 55 -18.93 -2.76 17.88
CA TRP A 55 -17.47 -2.76 17.92
C TRP A 55 -16.85 -3.93 18.67
N ARG A 56 -17.51 -4.43 19.73
CA ARG A 56 -17.08 -5.66 20.42
C ARG A 56 -17.21 -6.88 19.52
N SER A 57 -18.34 -7.02 18.81
CA SER A 57 -18.55 -8.12 17.86
C SER A 57 -17.52 -8.15 16.72
N VAL A 58 -17.19 -6.98 16.14
CA VAL A 58 -16.13 -6.87 15.12
C VAL A 58 -14.77 -7.27 15.69
N ARG A 59 -14.45 -6.84 16.92
CA ARG A 59 -13.17 -7.16 17.57
C ARG A 59 -13.04 -8.66 17.88
N ASP A 60 -14.11 -9.30 18.35
CA ASP A 60 -14.11 -10.73 18.65
C ASP A 60 -14.00 -11.57 17.36
N MET A 61 -14.64 -11.11 16.28
CA MET A 61 -14.52 -11.74 14.95
C MET A 61 -13.08 -11.70 14.42
N LEU A 62 -12.43 -10.54 14.50
CA LEU A 62 -11.02 -10.38 14.09
C LEU A 62 -10.06 -11.14 15.02
N GLY A 63 -10.34 -11.20 16.32
CA GLY A 63 -9.56 -11.98 17.28
C GLY A 63 -9.62 -13.48 17.00
N THR A 64 -10.79 -13.99 16.60
CA THR A 64 -10.98 -15.41 16.25
C THR A 64 -10.26 -15.74 14.93
N ALA A 65 -10.37 -14.88 13.91
CA ALA A 65 -9.67 -15.08 12.64
C ALA A 65 -8.14 -15.10 12.81
N ALA A 66 -7.60 -14.27 13.70
CA ALA A 66 -6.17 -14.27 14.02
C ALA A 66 -5.73 -15.56 14.77
N GLN A 67 -6.59 -16.10 15.64
CA GLN A 67 -6.32 -17.38 16.32
C GLN A 67 -6.34 -18.56 15.35
N ASP A 68 -7.31 -18.61 14.43
CA ASP A 68 -7.42 -19.65 13.41
C ASP A 68 -6.21 -19.63 12.45
N TYR A 69 -5.71 -18.44 12.09
CA TYR A 69 -4.49 -18.28 11.31
C TYR A 69 -3.24 -18.76 12.09
N SER A 70 -3.15 -18.46 13.39
CA SER A 70 -2.03 -18.90 14.23
C SER A 70 -1.99 -20.43 14.40
N ALA A 71 -3.16 -21.07 14.48
CA ALA A 71 -3.29 -22.52 14.56
C ALA A 71 -2.88 -23.20 13.24
N ALA A 72 -3.20 -22.60 12.09
CA ALA A 72 -2.77 -23.07 10.78
C ALA A 72 -1.25 -22.97 10.59
N VAL A 73 -0.61 -21.92 11.10
CA VAL A 73 0.85 -21.73 11.07
C VAL A 73 1.57 -22.70 12.02
N ALA A 74 0.97 -23.04 13.15
CA ALA A 74 1.53 -23.99 14.11
C ALA A 74 1.53 -25.46 13.61
N ALA A 75 0.77 -25.77 12.55
CA ALA A 75 0.68 -27.11 11.98
C ALA A 75 1.79 -27.46 10.96
N VAL A 76 2.75 -26.56 10.72
CA VAL A 76 3.86 -26.78 9.78
C VAL A 76 4.95 -27.67 10.43
N PRO A 77 5.38 -28.79 9.79
CA PRO A 77 6.33 -29.72 10.42
C PRO A 77 7.72 -29.11 10.68
N ALA A 78 8.22 -29.28 11.91
CA ALA A 78 9.54 -28.83 12.38
C ALA A 78 10.76 -29.45 11.66
N SER A 79 10.56 -30.29 10.65
CA SER A 79 11.62 -30.88 9.83
C SER A 79 12.15 -29.94 8.75
N ALA A 80 11.40 -28.90 8.35
CA ALA A 80 11.83 -27.93 7.34
C ALA A 80 12.86 -26.91 7.88
N ALA A 81 12.91 -26.66 9.19
CA ALA A 81 13.78 -25.67 9.81
C ALA A 81 15.24 -26.14 10.00
N ARG A 82 15.53 -27.44 9.85
CA ARG A 82 16.88 -28.00 10.07
C ARG A 82 17.77 -28.00 8.82
N GLY A 83 17.21 -27.82 7.63
CA GLY A 83 17.96 -27.88 6.36
C GLY A 83 18.60 -26.56 5.89
N VAL A 84 18.31 -25.43 6.55
CA VAL A 84 18.75 -24.09 6.10
C VAL A 84 19.96 -23.57 6.89
N SER A 85 20.16 -24.04 8.12
CA SER A 85 21.28 -23.57 8.96
C SER A 85 22.64 -24.17 8.61
N GLU A 86 22.71 -25.31 7.91
CA GLU A 86 24.00 -25.94 7.54
C GLU A 86 24.64 -25.34 6.28
N THR A 87 23.88 -24.65 5.44
CA THR A 87 24.39 -24.11 4.16
C THR A 87 24.95 -22.68 4.30
N VAL A 88 24.54 -21.95 5.33
CA VAL A 88 24.96 -20.55 5.58
C VAL A 88 26.29 -20.47 6.37
N ALA A 89 26.66 -21.53 7.09
CA ALA A 89 27.90 -21.56 7.87
C ALA A 89 29.19 -21.78 7.04
N ARG A 90 29.10 -21.96 5.71
CA ARG A 90 30.24 -22.33 4.86
C ARG A 90 30.67 -21.26 3.83
N SER A 91 30.11 -20.04 3.90
CA SER A 91 30.38 -18.98 2.91
C SER A 91 30.91 -17.66 3.49
N VAL A 92 31.35 -17.63 4.75
CA VAL A 92 31.93 -16.42 5.38
C VAL A 92 33.36 -16.70 5.79
N GLU A 93 34.25 -16.95 4.84
CA GLU A 93 35.70 -16.92 5.09
C GLU A 93 36.52 -16.76 3.79
N THR A 94 36.43 -15.59 3.17
CA THR A 94 37.33 -14.98 2.16
C THR A 94 36.54 -13.75 1.66
N ASP A 95 36.98 -12.51 1.73
CA ASP A 95 38.26 -11.97 1.31
C ASP A 95 38.36 -10.54 1.87
N ALA A 96 39.42 -10.25 2.63
CA ALA A 96 39.67 -8.96 3.25
C ALA A 96 41.14 -8.59 3.03
N ALA A 97 41.46 -8.01 1.87
CA ALA A 97 42.63 -7.14 1.68
C ALA A 97 42.67 -6.54 0.26
N ASN A 98 42.56 -5.21 0.15
CA ASN A 98 43.31 -4.30 -0.76
C ASN A 98 42.51 -3.02 -1.19
N VAL A 99 42.60 -1.94 -0.38
CA VAL A 99 43.21 -0.59 -0.63
C VAL A 99 43.10 0.07 -2.04
N PRO A 100 43.12 1.42 -2.28
CA PRO A 100 42.96 2.65 -1.47
C PRO A 100 42.00 3.76 -2.02
N ALA A 101 41.78 4.75 -1.14
CA ALA A 101 41.50 6.19 -1.30
C ALA A 101 41.56 6.89 -2.69
N LEU A 102 40.54 7.71 -2.95
CA LEU A 102 40.67 9.03 -3.58
C LEU A 102 39.71 10.02 -2.91
N ARG A 103 40.29 10.96 -2.16
CA ARG A 103 39.60 12.07 -1.49
C ARG A 103 40.37 13.35 -1.83
N ALA A 104 39.77 14.24 -2.61
CA ALA A 104 40.09 15.67 -2.74
C ALA A 104 38.99 16.29 -3.63
N ALA A 105 38.07 17.10 -3.09
CA ALA A 105 38.22 18.50 -2.67
C ALA A 105 37.79 19.46 -3.80
N PHE A 106 36.63 20.10 -3.64
CA PHE A 106 36.39 21.50 -4.01
C PHE A 106 35.30 22.09 -3.10
N SER A 107 35.75 22.80 -2.06
CA SER A 107 35.09 23.95 -1.42
C SER A 107 35.07 25.12 -2.42
N ASP A 108 34.24 26.17 -2.37
CA ASP A 108 33.03 26.58 -1.64
C ASP A 108 32.63 27.98 -2.23
N VAL A 109 31.51 28.57 -1.79
CA VAL A 109 31.08 30.00 -1.87
C VAL A 109 30.49 30.48 -3.25
N ILE A 110 29.31 31.12 -3.42
CA ILE A 110 28.53 32.14 -2.66
C ILE A 110 27.01 31.95 -2.86
N ALA A 111 26.24 32.31 -1.84
CA ALA A 111 24.79 32.25 -1.67
C ALA A 111 23.93 33.00 -2.71
N THR A 112 22.84 32.36 -3.14
CA THR A 112 21.52 32.98 -3.37
C THR A 112 20.43 31.93 -3.19
N THR A 113 19.37 32.32 -2.49
CA THR A 113 18.20 31.53 -2.09
C THR A 113 17.42 31.03 -3.31
N ALA A 114 17.72 29.81 -3.74
CA ALA A 114 16.85 28.99 -4.57
C ALA A 114 17.08 27.55 -4.11
N THR A 115 16.03 26.89 -3.61
CA THR A 115 16.06 25.50 -3.17
C THR A 115 16.41 24.62 -4.37
N SER A 116 17.70 24.42 -4.60
CA SER A 116 18.24 23.58 -5.66
C SER A 116 17.83 22.15 -5.35
N SER A 117 16.73 21.74 -5.96
CA SER A 117 16.24 20.37 -5.98
C SER A 117 17.24 19.53 -6.79
N THR A 118 18.38 19.20 -6.20
CA THR A 118 19.25 18.16 -6.73
C THR A 118 18.67 16.85 -6.22
N TYR A 119 18.37 15.91 -7.13
CA TYR A 119 17.93 14.58 -6.75
C TYR A 119 19.00 13.95 -5.86
N VAL A 120 18.63 13.60 -4.62
CA VAL A 120 19.48 12.85 -3.69
C VAL A 120 18.86 11.47 -3.55
N ARG A 121 19.57 10.46 -4.06
CA ARG A 121 19.18 9.06 -3.91
C ARG A 121 18.98 8.74 -2.43
N GLY A 122 17.82 8.18 -2.08
CA GLY A 122 17.47 7.81 -0.71
C GLY A 122 16.98 8.96 0.17
N ARG A 123 16.60 10.10 -0.40
CA ARG A 123 15.98 11.20 0.36
C ARG A 123 14.56 10.82 0.78
N ALA A 124 14.39 10.51 2.06
CA ALA A 124 13.07 10.37 2.67
C ALA A 124 12.41 11.74 2.80
N LEU A 125 11.18 11.86 2.32
CA LEU A 125 10.37 13.09 2.35
C LEU A 125 9.36 13.12 3.51
N ILE A 126 9.35 12.09 4.37
CA ILE A 126 8.33 11.88 5.40
C ILE A 126 8.19 13.03 6.42
N ASP A 127 9.25 13.83 6.60
CA ASP A 127 9.23 14.99 7.50
C ASP A 127 9.36 16.33 6.75
N GLU A 128 9.42 16.29 5.42
CA GLU A 128 9.63 17.46 4.57
C GLU A 128 8.37 17.87 3.77
N VAL A 129 7.37 16.98 3.70
CA VAL A 129 6.15 17.20 2.93
C VAL A 129 5.12 17.98 3.73
N ASP A 130 4.52 18.99 3.09
CA ASP A 130 3.28 19.59 3.57
C ASP A 130 2.10 18.68 3.21
N TYR A 131 1.74 17.81 4.16
CA TYR A 131 0.64 16.85 4.01
C TYR A 131 -0.72 17.50 3.79
N SER A 132 -0.90 18.74 4.28
CA SER A 132 -2.16 19.47 4.12
C SER A 132 -2.34 20.00 2.69
N ALA A 133 -1.24 20.24 1.98
CA ALA A 133 -1.22 20.69 0.60
C ALA A 133 -1.31 19.53 -0.42
N LEU A 134 -1.23 18.27 0.02
CA LEU A 134 -1.37 17.14 -0.89
C LEU A 134 -2.82 17.04 -1.40
N PRO A 135 -3.02 16.91 -2.73
CA PRO A 135 -4.35 16.85 -3.31
C PRO A 135 -5.05 15.57 -2.87
N ARG A 136 -6.23 15.70 -2.28
CA ARG A 136 -7.03 14.54 -1.85
C ARG A 136 -7.94 14.07 -2.98
N ALA A 137 -8.23 12.78 -3.00
CA ALA A 137 -9.32 12.25 -3.80
C ALA A 137 -10.65 12.85 -3.30
N THR A 138 -11.18 13.84 -4.01
CA THR A 138 -12.50 14.42 -3.73
C THR A 138 -13.55 13.60 -4.48
N GLY A 139 -14.09 12.57 -3.82
CA GLY A 139 -15.22 11.77 -4.31
C GLY A 139 -14.87 10.37 -4.79
N THR A 140 -15.88 9.64 -5.29
CA THR A 140 -15.75 8.32 -5.93
C THR A 140 -15.06 8.47 -7.28
N SER A 141 -13.75 8.72 -7.28
CA SER A 141 -12.94 8.74 -8.50
C SER A 141 -13.03 7.36 -9.16
N SER A 142 -13.77 7.29 -10.26
CA SER A 142 -14.23 6.05 -10.87
C SER A 142 -13.15 5.24 -11.61
N TRP A 143 -11.88 5.65 -11.57
CA TRP A 143 -10.85 5.08 -12.44
C TRP A 143 -9.47 5.17 -11.80
N GLY A 144 -9.21 4.35 -10.78
CA GLY A 144 -7.86 3.96 -10.35
C GLY A 144 -6.80 5.05 -10.19
N THR A 145 -7.18 6.30 -9.95
CA THR A 145 -6.27 7.45 -9.84
C THR A 145 -6.18 7.85 -8.37
N ASN A 146 -4.96 8.00 -7.88
CA ASN A 146 -4.70 8.48 -6.54
C ASN A 146 -3.90 9.79 -6.64
N PRO A 147 -4.56 10.95 -6.60
CA PRO A 147 -3.89 12.24 -6.79
C PRO A 147 -2.83 12.50 -5.72
N THR A 148 -3.03 12.00 -4.49
CA THR A 148 -2.05 12.07 -3.40
C THR A 148 -0.77 11.34 -3.80
N PHE A 149 -0.88 10.10 -4.28
CA PHE A 149 0.30 9.33 -4.67
C PHE A 149 1.00 9.91 -5.90
N GLU A 150 0.25 10.39 -6.89
CA GLU A 150 0.85 11.09 -8.04
C GLU A 150 1.62 12.35 -7.61
N ALA A 151 1.10 13.10 -6.62
CA ALA A 151 1.82 14.24 -6.06
C ALA A 151 3.11 13.80 -5.33
N ILE A 152 3.06 12.73 -4.55
CA ILE A 152 4.23 12.13 -3.90
C ILE A 152 5.26 11.67 -4.95
N GLN A 153 4.82 11.01 -6.03
CA GLN A 153 5.70 10.59 -7.12
C GLN A 153 6.39 11.79 -7.79
N ARG A 154 5.67 12.89 -8.05
CA ARG A 154 6.29 14.12 -8.59
C ARG A 154 7.33 14.71 -7.63
N LEU A 155 7.03 14.74 -6.32
CA LEU A 155 7.99 15.20 -5.31
C LEU A 155 9.25 14.32 -5.24
N GLN A 156 9.10 13.01 -5.46
CA GLN A 156 10.19 12.03 -5.51
C GLN A 156 10.85 11.88 -6.89
N ARG A 157 10.29 12.49 -7.94
CA ARG A 157 10.69 12.32 -9.36
C ARG A 157 10.49 10.91 -9.91
N PHE A 158 9.50 10.20 -9.38
CA PHE A 158 9.04 8.87 -9.80
C PHE A 158 7.94 8.95 -10.88
N ASP A 159 7.61 10.14 -11.35
CA ASP A 159 6.53 10.42 -12.31
C ASP A 159 6.92 10.18 -13.78
N ARG A 160 8.16 9.74 -14.04
CA ARG A 160 8.64 9.40 -15.38
C ARG A 160 8.29 7.94 -15.73
N PRO A 161 8.01 7.64 -17.01
CA PRO A 161 7.73 6.27 -17.45
C PRO A 161 8.93 5.35 -17.28
N GLY A 162 8.67 4.04 -17.30
CA GLY A 162 9.70 3.02 -17.34
C GLY A 162 10.55 3.09 -18.62
N THR A 163 11.69 2.41 -18.61
CA THR A 163 12.58 2.38 -19.78
C THR A 163 12.17 1.22 -20.69
N ILE A 164 11.80 1.51 -21.94
CA ILE A 164 11.59 0.46 -22.95
C ILE A 164 12.94 -0.15 -23.32
N ALA A 165 13.02 -1.46 -23.30
CA ALA A 165 14.26 -2.22 -23.44
C ALA A 165 14.06 -3.43 -24.37
N THR A 166 15.14 -3.86 -25.03
CA THR A 166 15.14 -5.08 -25.83
C THR A 166 15.13 -6.32 -24.93
N PRO A 167 14.75 -7.51 -25.44
CA PRO A 167 14.84 -8.75 -24.69
C PRO A 167 16.23 -9.02 -24.10
N GLU A 168 17.30 -8.70 -24.82
CA GLU A 168 18.69 -8.88 -24.38
C GLU A 168 19.02 -7.96 -23.19
N GLN A 169 18.54 -6.71 -23.22
CA GLN A 169 18.75 -5.76 -22.12
C GLN A 169 18.01 -6.18 -20.86
N VAL A 170 16.77 -6.67 -20.99
CA VAL A 170 15.98 -7.20 -19.88
C VAL A 170 16.66 -8.45 -19.30
N ASN A 171 17.10 -9.37 -20.15
CA ASN A 171 17.84 -10.57 -19.73
C ASN A 171 19.14 -10.22 -19.01
N ALA A 172 19.90 -9.23 -19.52
CA ALA A 172 21.14 -8.79 -18.90
C ALA A 172 20.90 -8.19 -17.51
N ALA A 173 19.84 -7.40 -17.33
CA ALA A 173 19.49 -6.86 -16.02
C ALA A 173 19.09 -7.96 -15.03
N ILE A 174 18.31 -8.95 -15.46
CA ILE A 174 17.96 -10.12 -14.63
C ILE A 174 19.22 -10.91 -14.25
N ALA A 175 20.10 -11.19 -15.22
CA ALA A 175 21.36 -11.89 -14.97
C ALA A 175 22.29 -11.13 -14.01
N ALA A 176 22.21 -9.80 -13.97
CA ALA A 176 22.92 -8.95 -13.03
C ALA A 176 22.28 -8.89 -11.62
N GLY A 177 21.25 -9.69 -11.35
CA GLY A 177 20.54 -9.74 -10.07
C GLY A 177 19.26 -8.92 -10.01
N GLY A 178 18.80 -8.38 -11.14
CA GLY A 178 17.51 -7.70 -11.23
C GLY A 178 16.33 -8.68 -11.07
N GLN A 179 15.21 -8.20 -10.54
CA GLN A 179 14.02 -9.02 -10.34
C GLN A 179 13.20 -9.08 -11.63
N GLN A 180 13.01 -10.28 -12.19
CA GLN A 180 12.07 -10.47 -13.28
C GLN A 180 10.63 -10.28 -12.77
N LEU A 181 9.85 -9.49 -13.49
CA LEU A 181 8.46 -9.18 -13.17
C LEU A 181 7.59 -9.30 -14.42
N PHE A 182 6.34 -9.62 -14.20
CA PHE A 182 5.29 -9.72 -15.21
C PHE A 182 4.08 -8.93 -14.76
N ARG A 183 3.40 -8.32 -15.72
CA ARG A 183 2.13 -7.62 -15.50
C ARG A 183 1.18 -7.89 -16.64
N GLY A 184 0.00 -8.42 -16.32
CA GLY A 184 -1.09 -8.58 -17.27
C GLY A 184 -1.96 -7.33 -17.33
N PHE A 185 -2.54 -7.07 -18.50
CA PHE A 185 -3.53 -6.02 -18.71
C PHE A 185 -4.78 -6.63 -19.32
N GLU A 186 -5.95 -6.22 -18.83
CA GLU A 186 -7.23 -6.72 -19.36
C GLU A 186 -7.50 -6.21 -20.78
N GLU A 187 -6.98 -5.04 -21.12
CA GLU A 187 -7.23 -4.36 -22.39
C GLU A 187 -5.95 -3.77 -22.98
N ASP A 188 -5.82 -3.79 -24.31
CA ASP A 188 -4.65 -3.25 -25.05
C ASP A 188 -4.42 -1.77 -24.74
N ARG A 189 -5.50 -1.00 -24.54
CA ARG A 189 -5.40 0.42 -24.18
C ARG A 189 -4.71 0.64 -22.83
N TYR A 190 -4.90 -0.26 -21.86
CA TYR A 190 -4.27 -0.12 -20.53
C TYR A 190 -2.78 -0.45 -20.60
N LEU A 191 -2.41 -1.40 -21.45
CA LEU A 191 -1.02 -1.73 -21.75
C LEU A 191 -0.32 -0.54 -22.42
N GLU A 192 -0.90 0.04 -23.47
CA GLU A 192 -0.32 1.19 -24.16
C GLU A 192 -0.26 2.44 -23.26
N ASP A 193 -1.28 2.69 -22.44
CA ASP A 193 -1.27 3.76 -21.44
C ASP A 193 -0.15 3.56 -20.40
N PHE A 194 0.14 2.32 -20.02
CA PHE A 194 1.24 2.02 -19.09
C PHE A 194 2.63 2.25 -19.72
N ILE A 195 2.78 1.92 -21.00
CA ILE A 195 4.05 2.07 -21.74
C ILE A 195 4.32 3.54 -22.09
N THR A 196 3.30 4.25 -22.57
CA THR A 196 3.45 5.56 -23.23
C THR A 196 2.87 6.72 -22.42
N GLY A 197 1.92 6.44 -21.53
CA GLY A 197 1.19 7.43 -20.78
C GLY A 197 1.91 7.89 -19.51
N PRO A 198 1.33 8.88 -18.81
CA PRO A 198 1.78 9.24 -17.48
C PRO A 198 1.63 8.06 -16.53
N VAL A 199 2.52 7.95 -15.54
CA VAL A 199 2.44 6.92 -14.50
C VAL A 199 1.09 7.01 -13.80
N ARG A 200 0.28 5.96 -13.94
CA ARG A 200 -0.99 5.80 -13.25
C ARG A 200 -0.88 4.66 -12.24
N PRO A 201 -0.60 4.96 -10.97
CA PRO A 201 -0.53 3.94 -9.93
C PRO A 201 -1.91 3.29 -9.77
N GLY A 202 -1.95 1.97 -9.66
CA GLY A 202 -3.18 1.28 -9.27
C GLY A 202 -3.41 1.36 -7.76
N ILE A 203 -4.63 1.09 -7.33
CA ILE A 203 -4.95 0.83 -5.93
C ILE A 203 -5.14 -0.68 -5.78
N GLY A 204 -4.54 -1.28 -4.77
CA GLY A 204 -4.70 -2.70 -4.46
C GLY A 204 -4.62 -2.98 -2.97
N PRO A 205 -4.58 -4.27 -2.59
CA PRO A 205 -4.61 -4.69 -1.18
C PRO A 205 -3.41 -4.17 -0.37
N MET A 206 -2.30 -3.87 -1.04
CA MET A 206 -1.07 -3.31 -0.47
C MET A 206 -0.97 -1.79 -0.73
N GLY A 207 -2.09 -1.08 -0.75
CA GLY A 207 -2.11 0.36 -1.02
C GLY A 207 -1.83 0.70 -2.47
N THR A 208 -1.26 1.88 -2.69
CA THR A 208 -1.17 2.48 -4.02
C THR A 208 0.17 2.19 -4.71
N GLY A 209 0.14 1.71 -5.95
CA GLY A 209 1.34 1.48 -6.76
C GLY A 209 1.10 0.61 -8.00
N THR A 210 2.17 0.24 -8.68
CA THR A 210 2.12 -0.63 -9.87
C THR A 210 2.37 -2.07 -9.46
N TYR A 211 1.30 -2.86 -9.37
CA TYR A 211 1.36 -4.29 -9.07
C TYR A 211 1.96 -5.11 -10.21
N ALA A 212 2.86 -6.02 -9.86
CA ALA A 212 3.47 -6.99 -10.76
C ALA A 212 3.82 -8.27 -9.98
N THR A 213 4.17 -9.35 -10.67
CA THR A 213 4.52 -10.63 -10.03
C THR A 213 5.68 -11.28 -10.78
N PRO A 214 6.59 -12.01 -10.12
CA PRO A 214 7.59 -12.82 -10.80
C PRO A 214 6.99 -14.06 -11.47
N LEU A 215 5.72 -14.39 -11.20
CA LEU A 215 5.04 -15.57 -11.73
C LEU A 215 4.25 -15.22 -13.00
N GLU A 216 4.75 -15.66 -14.15
CA GLU A 216 4.13 -15.39 -15.45
C GLU A 216 2.67 -15.87 -15.51
N GLU A 217 2.39 -17.06 -14.99
CA GLU A 217 1.05 -17.66 -14.97
C GLU A 217 0.02 -16.83 -14.21
N VAL A 218 0.44 -16.19 -13.11
CA VAL A 218 -0.39 -15.28 -12.32
C VAL A 218 -0.65 -14.01 -13.13
N ALA A 219 0.38 -13.41 -13.73
CA ALA A 219 0.22 -12.22 -14.56
C ALA A 219 -0.69 -12.50 -15.78
N LEU A 220 -0.58 -13.68 -16.40
CA LEU A 220 -1.46 -14.14 -17.48
C LEU A 220 -2.91 -14.34 -17.02
N HIS A 221 -3.18 -14.60 -15.75
CA HIS A 221 -4.56 -14.65 -15.24
C HIS A 221 -5.19 -13.25 -15.24
N TYR A 222 -4.43 -12.21 -14.91
CA TYR A 222 -4.91 -10.83 -14.94
C TYR A 222 -5.16 -10.26 -16.35
N THR A 223 -4.62 -10.88 -17.42
CA THR A 223 -4.94 -10.43 -18.78
C THR A 223 -6.37 -10.78 -19.19
N ASP A 224 -6.95 -11.78 -18.54
CA ASP A 224 -8.32 -12.24 -18.78
C ASP A 224 -8.80 -13.09 -17.58
N PRO A 225 -9.29 -12.43 -16.52
CA PRO A 225 -9.79 -13.13 -15.32
C PRO A 225 -10.98 -14.05 -15.62
N THR A 226 -11.68 -13.81 -16.74
CA THR A 226 -12.87 -14.56 -17.15
C THR A 226 -12.54 -15.80 -17.99
N HIS A 227 -11.29 -15.95 -18.43
CA HIS A 227 -10.83 -17.03 -19.31
C HIS A 227 -11.65 -17.15 -20.62
N THR A 228 -12.08 -16.02 -21.17
CA THR A 228 -12.84 -15.93 -22.42
C THR A 228 -11.96 -15.74 -23.67
N HIS A 229 -10.71 -15.32 -23.49
CA HIS A 229 -9.74 -15.09 -24.55
C HIS A 229 -8.80 -16.28 -24.74
N ASP A 230 -8.34 -16.46 -25.97
CA ASP A 230 -7.31 -17.45 -26.28
C ASP A 230 -5.95 -17.07 -25.67
N LEU A 231 -5.06 -18.06 -25.58
CA LEU A 231 -3.74 -17.90 -24.97
C LEU A 231 -2.87 -16.86 -25.69
N ALA A 232 -2.94 -16.77 -27.03
CA ALA A 232 -2.14 -15.81 -27.79
C ALA A 232 -2.58 -14.37 -27.51
N THR A 233 -3.89 -14.13 -27.45
CA THR A 233 -4.46 -12.83 -27.04
C THR A 233 -4.02 -12.44 -25.63
N ARG A 234 -4.03 -13.40 -24.69
CA ARG A 234 -3.56 -13.16 -23.32
C ARG A 234 -2.07 -12.82 -23.27
N HIS A 235 -1.21 -13.56 -23.97
CA HIS A 235 0.22 -13.24 -24.03
C HIS A 235 0.51 -11.88 -24.70
N ALA A 236 -0.30 -11.47 -25.68
CA ALA A 236 -0.14 -10.14 -26.30
C ALA A 236 -0.40 -8.99 -25.30
N ARG A 237 -1.13 -9.25 -24.21
CA ARG A 237 -1.41 -8.29 -23.13
C ARG A 237 -0.55 -8.49 -21.89
N LEU A 238 0.45 -9.35 -21.97
CA LEU A 238 1.39 -9.62 -20.90
C LEU A 238 2.68 -8.82 -21.13
N LEU A 239 3.05 -7.96 -20.18
CA LEU A 239 4.35 -7.30 -20.18
C LEU A 239 5.35 -8.08 -19.34
N ARG A 240 6.49 -8.40 -19.96
CA ARG A 240 7.68 -8.87 -19.27
C ARG A 240 8.58 -7.68 -18.94
N MET A 241 9.05 -7.63 -17.70
CA MET A 241 9.84 -6.52 -17.18
C MET A 241 10.99 -7.03 -16.31
N ALA A 242 11.96 -6.16 -16.04
CA ALA A 242 12.96 -6.35 -15.01
C ALA A 242 13.02 -5.12 -14.12
N LEU A 243 12.92 -5.33 -12.81
CA LEU A 243 13.37 -4.33 -11.84
C LEU A 243 14.89 -4.31 -11.87
N ARG A 244 15.48 -3.12 -12.00
CA ARG A 244 16.94 -2.98 -12.06
C ARG A 244 17.60 -3.54 -10.79
N PRO A 245 18.80 -4.14 -10.90
CA PRO A 245 19.51 -4.72 -9.76
C PRO A 245 19.89 -3.69 -8.69
N ASP A 246 20.02 -2.42 -9.06
CA ASP A 246 20.31 -1.32 -8.15
C ASP A 246 19.04 -0.62 -7.63
N ALA A 247 17.84 -1.13 -7.91
CA ALA A 247 16.61 -0.59 -7.36
C ALA A 247 16.61 -0.69 -5.82
N ASN A 248 16.14 0.36 -5.17
CA ASN A 248 15.99 0.41 -3.72
C ASN A 248 14.72 -0.37 -3.33
N THR A 249 14.87 -1.58 -2.79
CA THR A 249 13.74 -2.46 -2.45
C THR A 249 13.60 -2.66 -0.94
N ILE A 250 12.36 -2.82 -0.48
CA ILE A 250 12.04 -3.17 0.90
C ILE A 250 11.00 -4.30 0.93
N THR A 251 11.09 -5.21 1.89
CA THR A 251 10.04 -6.22 2.07
C THR A 251 8.79 -5.60 2.69
N LEU A 252 7.61 -6.09 2.31
CA LEU A 252 6.34 -5.59 2.83
C LEU A 252 6.32 -5.62 4.36
N ARG A 253 6.73 -6.75 4.96
CA ARG A 253 6.77 -6.92 6.42
C ARG A 253 7.64 -5.87 7.12
N ALA A 254 8.81 -5.56 6.55
CA ALA A 254 9.70 -4.55 7.12
C ALA A 254 9.08 -3.16 7.04
N LEU A 255 8.49 -2.82 5.88
CA LEU A 255 7.82 -1.54 5.67
C LEU A 255 6.58 -1.38 6.56
N GLU A 256 5.78 -2.42 6.75
CA GLU A 256 4.63 -2.43 7.66
C GLU A 256 5.04 -2.24 9.12
N SER A 257 6.13 -2.90 9.55
CA SER A 257 6.65 -2.75 10.91
C SER A 257 7.11 -1.31 11.16
N ASP A 258 7.83 -0.72 10.21
CA ASP A 258 8.27 0.66 10.29
C ASP A 258 7.10 1.65 10.29
N ARG A 259 6.18 1.51 9.34
CA ARG A 259 4.93 2.30 9.25
C ARG A 259 4.12 2.22 10.54
N THR A 260 3.98 1.03 11.13
CA THR A 260 3.22 0.84 12.38
C THR A 260 3.85 1.64 13.52
N ARG A 261 5.18 1.66 13.63
CA ARG A 261 5.89 2.45 14.64
C ARG A 261 5.67 3.95 14.42
N THR A 262 5.77 4.41 13.17
CA THR A 262 5.54 5.80 12.79
C THR A 262 4.11 6.25 13.10
N LEU A 263 3.11 5.42 12.76
CA LEU A 263 1.70 5.71 13.06
C LEU A 263 1.43 5.71 14.58
N ALA A 264 2.05 4.82 15.35
CA ALA A 264 1.92 4.82 16.81
C ALA A 264 2.50 6.09 17.45
N GLN A 265 3.58 6.63 16.91
CA GLN A 265 4.13 7.92 17.33
C GLN A 265 3.17 9.07 16.99
N LEU A 266 2.63 9.11 15.77
CA LEU A 266 1.64 10.12 15.37
C LEU A 266 0.37 10.06 16.24
N ASP A 267 -0.09 8.86 16.61
CA ASP A 267 -1.23 8.68 17.52
C ASP A 267 -0.95 9.22 18.93
N HIS A 268 0.29 9.14 19.39
CA HIS A 268 0.69 9.76 20.66
C HIS A 268 0.66 11.29 20.56
N GLU A 269 1.21 11.85 19.49
CA GLU A 269 1.21 13.30 19.24
C GLU A 269 -0.21 13.86 19.08
N LEU A 270 -1.06 13.19 18.28
CA LEU A 270 -2.47 13.52 18.11
C LEU A 270 -3.21 13.55 19.44
N ARG A 271 -3.00 12.55 20.31
CA ARG A 271 -3.60 12.53 21.65
C ARG A 271 -3.12 13.69 22.52
N ALA A 272 -1.82 13.99 22.49
CA ALA A 272 -1.27 15.09 23.27
C ALA A 272 -1.91 16.44 22.90
N VAL A 273 -2.16 16.69 21.62
CA VAL A 273 -2.80 17.93 21.15
C VAL A 273 -4.32 17.91 21.38
N ARG A 274 -4.98 16.77 21.18
CA ARG A 274 -6.44 16.62 21.29
C ARG A 274 -7.00 16.95 22.69
N TYR A 275 -6.24 16.67 23.74
CA TYR A 275 -6.70 16.85 25.13
C TYR A 275 -6.35 18.22 25.74
N ILE A 276 -5.84 19.16 24.94
CA ILE A 276 -5.58 20.53 25.39
C ILE A 276 -6.91 21.25 25.61
N ILE A 277 -7.14 21.75 26.82
CA ILE A 277 -8.32 22.56 27.16
C ILE A 277 -8.13 23.95 26.55
N ASN A 278 -9.13 24.42 25.78
CA ASN A 278 -9.10 25.70 25.06
C ASN A 278 -7.90 25.81 24.10
N PRO A 279 -7.84 24.98 23.04
CA PRO A 279 -6.72 25.00 22.10
C PRO A 279 -6.63 26.34 21.39
N THR A 280 -5.40 26.81 21.19
CA THR A 280 -5.06 27.95 20.32
C THR A 280 -5.33 27.60 18.85
N ASN A 281 -5.34 28.61 17.98
CA ASN A 281 -5.46 28.40 16.54
C ASN A 281 -4.27 27.59 16.00
N GLU A 282 -3.07 27.83 16.53
CA GLU A 282 -1.84 27.13 16.18
C GLU A 282 -1.91 25.64 16.56
N GLN A 283 -2.42 25.34 17.76
CA GLN A 283 -2.62 23.94 18.20
C GLN A 283 -3.68 23.23 17.36
N THR A 284 -4.74 23.93 16.99
CA THR A 284 -5.79 23.39 16.11
C THR A 284 -5.23 23.10 14.72
N ALA A 285 -4.45 24.01 14.15
CA ALA A 285 -3.78 23.81 12.86
C ALA A 285 -2.78 22.63 12.91
N HIS A 286 -2.00 22.53 13.99
CA HIS A 286 -1.09 21.41 14.18
C HIS A 286 -1.83 20.07 14.29
N TYR A 287 -2.95 20.01 15.00
CA TYR A 287 -3.79 18.81 15.07
C TYR A 287 -4.27 18.35 13.69
N TYR A 288 -4.77 19.26 12.86
CA TYR A 288 -5.19 18.92 11.49
C TYR A 288 -4.02 18.52 10.60
N SER A 289 -2.86 19.17 10.74
CA SER A 289 -1.63 18.76 10.03
C SER A 289 -1.21 17.32 10.39
N LEU A 290 -1.31 16.93 11.66
CA LEU A 290 -1.03 15.56 12.10
C LEU A 290 -2.06 14.55 11.55
N LEU A 291 -3.35 14.90 11.50
CA LEU A 291 -4.38 14.05 10.89
C LEU A 291 -4.11 13.83 9.40
N ASP A 292 -3.72 14.89 8.69
CA ASP A 292 -3.40 14.83 7.27
C ASP A 292 -2.17 13.94 7.02
N LYS A 293 -1.15 14.06 7.86
CA LYS A 293 0.01 13.15 7.84
C LYS A 293 -0.41 11.71 8.08
N GLN A 294 -1.21 11.45 9.12
CA GLN A 294 -1.71 10.10 9.42
C GLN A 294 -2.48 9.46 8.25
N LEU A 295 -3.37 10.22 7.60
CA LEU A 295 -4.17 9.74 6.46
C LEU A 295 -3.28 9.31 5.28
N VAL A 296 -2.25 10.09 4.96
CA VAL A 296 -1.32 9.79 3.86
C VAL A 296 -0.43 8.59 4.19
N LEU A 297 0.09 8.54 5.42
CA LEU A 297 0.95 7.44 5.85
C LEU A 297 0.19 6.12 6.07
N ALA A 298 -1.14 6.13 6.13
CA ALA A 298 -1.95 4.93 6.26
C ALA A 298 -1.88 4.03 5.01
N ASP A 299 -1.67 4.59 3.82
CA ASP A 299 -1.43 3.82 2.60
C ASP A 299 0.04 3.40 2.51
N ILE A 300 0.32 2.09 2.43
CA ILE A 300 1.70 1.58 2.47
C ILE A 300 2.52 1.92 1.23
N GLY A 301 1.88 2.06 0.07
CA GLY A 301 2.54 2.52 -1.14
C GLY A 301 2.97 3.98 -1.01
N GLN A 302 2.08 4.86 -0.56
CA GLN A 302 2.39 6.27 -0.25
C GLN A 302 3.51 6.38 0.79
N TYR A 303 3.44 5.60 1.87
CA TYR A 303 4.50 5.52 2.88
C TYR A 303 5.84 5.10 2.25
N GLY A 304 5.86 4.01 1.47
CA GLY A 304 7.06 3.51 0.80
C GLY A 304 7.68 4.54 -0.15
N ALA A 305 6.86 5.24 -0.94
CA ALA A 305 7.34 6.24 -1.88
C ALA A 305 7.90 7.46 -1.13
N LEU A 306 7.29 7.89 -0.01
CA LEU A 306 7.85 8.95 0.84
C LEU A 306 9.21 8.56 1.42
N HIS A 307 9.48 7.28 1.65
CA HIS A 307 10.79 6.76 2.04
C HIS A 307 11.75 6.50 0.87
N HIS A 308 11.37 6.85 -0.36
CA HIS A 308 12.20 6.69 -1.56
C HIS A 308 12.54 5.22 -1.88
N TRP A 309 11.62 4.30 -1.56
CA TRP A 309 11.70 2.93 -2.06
C TRP A 309 11.20 2.89 -3.51
N ASP A 310 11.90 2.15 -4.36
CA ASP A 310 11.53 1.96 -5.77
C ASP A 310 10.46 0.87 -5.91
N ALA A 311 10.51 -0.16 -5.06
CA ALA A 311 9.53 -1.23 -5.03
C ALA A 311 9.41 -1.87 -3.63
N ILE A 312 8.24 -2.46 -3.38
CA ILE A 312 7.93 -3.26 -2.20
C ILE A 312 7.86 -4.73 -2.63
N ASP A 313 8.68 -5.56 -2.00
CA ASP A 313 8.67 -7.01 -2.15
C ASP A 313 7.60 -7.61 -1.22
N GLY A 314 6.46 -8.02 -1.79
CA GLY A 314 5.40 -8.74 -1.09
C GLY A 314 5.51 -10.26 -1.21
N SER A 315 6.60 -10.77 -1.78
CA SER A 315 6.69 -12.18 -2.19
C SER A 315 6.64 -13.18 -1.03
N ASP A 316 7.08 -12.80 0.16
CA ASP A 316 6.97 -13.62 1.37
C ASP A 316 5.59 -13.59 2.03
N THR A 317 4.73 -12.64 1.63
CA THR A 317 3.40 -12.45 2.21
C THR A 317 2.31 -13.13 1.38
N PHE A 318 2.41 -13.10 0.05
CA PHE A 318 1.35 -13.59 -0.83
C PHE A 318 1.77 -14.84 -1.61
N SER A 319 0.81 -15.76 -1.82
CA SER A 319 1.02 -16.95 -2.64
C SER A 319 1.34 -16.60 -4.10
N ASN A 320 0.77 -15.51 -4.60
CA ASN A 320 0.98 -15.00 -5.96
C ASN A 320 2.26 -14.17 -6.12
N LYS A 321 3.07 -14.07 -5.05
CA LYS A 321 4.38 -13.43 -5.02
C LYS A 321 4.39 -11.96 -5.48
N GLU A 322 3.31 -11.22 -5.25
CA GLU A 322 3.16 -9.85 -5.72
C GLU A 322 4.25 -8.90 -5.24
N TRP A 323 4.59 -7.95 -6.13
CA TRP A 323 5.43 -6.79 -5.90
C TRP A 323 4.63 -5.52 -6.17
N VAL A 324 4.91 -4.45 -5.43
CA VAL A 324 4.36 -3.12 -5.67
C VAL A 324 5.48 -2.18 -6.11
N VAL A 325 5.51 -1.83 -7.39
CA VAL A 325 6.48 -0.86 -7.92
C VAL A 325 5.98 0.56 -7.66
N LEU A 326 6.81 1.35 -6.99
CA LEU A 326 6.51 2.73 -6.58
C LEU A 326 7.17 3.74 -7.52
N ASN A 327 8.33 3.37 -8.08
CA ASN A 327 9.09 4.13 -9.06
C ASN A 327 9.18 3.38 -10.40
N PRO A 328 8.34 3.69 -11.40
CA PRO A 328 8.40 3.04 -12.70
C PRO A 328 9.72 3.22 -13.43
N THR A 329 10.51 4.25 -13.14
CA THR A 329 11.84 4.44 -13.76
C THR A 329 12.85 3.36 -13.38
N ALA A 330 12.59 2.62 -12.30
CA ALA A 330 13.37 1.45 -11.90
C ALA A 330 13.10 0.21 -12.78
N LEU A 331 12.11 0.27 -13.68
CA LEU A 331 11.75 -0.82 -14.59
C LEU A 331 12.45 -0.70 -15.95
N LEU A 332 12.90 -1.85 -16.44
CA LEU A 332 13.12 -2.13 -17.86
C LEU A 332 11.92 -2.92 -18.38
N ILE A 333 11.24 -2.41 -19.39
CA ILE A 333 10.02 -3.01 -19.95
C ILE A 333 10.35 -3.59 -21.32
N GLN A 334 10.15 -4.90 -21.49
CA GLN A 334 10.32 -5.54 -22.77
C GLN A 334 9.15 -5.17 -23.69
N ARG A 335 9.48 -4.66 -24.89
CA ARG A 335 8.55 -4.52 -26.00
C ARG A 335 8.91 -5.48 -27.12
#